data_AF-A0A7U3D1P9-F1
#
_entry.id   AF-A0A7U3D1P9-F1
#
_cell.length_a   1.000
_cell.length_b   1.000
_cell.length_c   1.000
_cell.angle_alpha   90.00
_cell.angle_beta   90.00
_cell.angle_gamma   90.00
#
_symmetry.space_group_name_H-M   'P 1'
#
loop_
_entity.id
_entity.type
_entity.pdbx_description
1 polymer ?
#
loop_
_entity_poly.entity_id
_entity_poly.type
_entity_poly.pdbx_seq_one_letter_code
_entity_poly.pdbx_strand_id
1 'polypeptide(L)'
;MSRKRNKNKQLLEPANIKVRFFSYFTDMVILLSLTTIMSALLRQGPFFYSASLLYSIGLQQLTTLSVQSAAYFYIVFTVISTTYYFFEPLKIGTIGNRIFNIKIGFDDRKKSNLRLKIFIRALLKSNPIINLVDSFGIFRNKKLLLKYSDRRSGFLVLTEKNQLSVRRLIVASFLIYYLPLIAILAYAGINGAVPNLTTSSSTATVYKTSAFNTHFFGNFYSTVRVILYNNLDLCLELLSGGIFFMLPSLMVLTTSSLFEGVSMYVFLKGGPNLFAKSVLPEFFPETLGYVMALTFGLILSSVVLDFLNSYVRGTSYEEFAGNSTKILKKGFLVIILMVALIVAGALIEAYVDTTLL
;
A
#
# COMPACT_ATOMS: atom_id res chain seq x y z
N MET A 1 8.51 53.35 -10.81
CA MET A 1 9.46 52.34 -10.27
C MET A 1 8.90 51.87 -8.92
N SER A 2 8.32 50.69 -8.78
CA SER A 2 9.04 49.46 -8.40
C SER A 2 8.15 48.25 -8.71
N ARG A 3 8.39 47.62 -9.85
CA ARG A 3 7.90 46.27 -10.15
C ARG A 3 8.87 45.28 -9.50
N LYS A 4 8.71 44.98 -8.21
CA LYS A 4 9.20 43.69 -7.68
C LYS A 4 8.20 42.61 -8.08
N ARG A 5 8.31 42.17 -9.35
CA ARG A 5 7.77 40.89 -9.82
C ARG A 5 8.40 39.80 -8.96
N ASN A 6 7.62 39.24 -8.03
CA ASN A 6 7.92 37.96 -7.40
C ASN A 6 7.97 36.88 -8.48
N LYS A 7 9.17 36.66 -9.04
CA LYS A 7 9.51 35.44 -9.78
C LYS A 7 9.39 34.27 -8.79
N ASN A 8 8.67 33.22 -9.17
CA ASN A 8 8.50 31.93 -8.48
C ASN A 8 7.30 31.75 -7.51
N LYS A 9 6.13 32.35 -7.77
CA LYS A 9 4.88 31.66 -7.35
C LYS A 9 4.60 30.56 -8.37
N GLN A 10 5.06 29.34 -8.10
CA GLN A 10 4.56 28.16 -8.82
C GLN A 10 3.03 28.20 -8.76
N LEU A 11 2.38 28.27 -9.91
CA LEU A 11 0.92 28.20 -10.02
C LEU A 11 0.48 26.82 -9.54
N LEU A 12 -0.29 26.79 -8.47
CA LEU A 12 -0.89 25.56 -7.94
C LEU A 12 -2.15 25.23 -8.75
N GLU A 13 -2.24 23.99 -9.22
CA GLU A 13 -3.38 23.49 -9.99
C GLU A 13 -4.25 22.55 -9.15
N PRO A 14 -5.54 22.34 -9.48
CA PRO A 14 -6.35 21.31 -8.84
C PRO A 14 -5.72 19.92 -9.05
N ALA A 15 -5.55 19.18 -7.96
CA ALA A 15 -4.99 17.83 -8.03
C ALA A 15 -5.94 16.89 -8.77
N ASN A 16 -5.41 16.11 -9.72
CA ASN A 16 -6.15 15.09 -10.46
C ASN A 16 -6.64 13.94 -9.56
N ILE A 17 -7.67 13.22 -10.02
CA ILE A 17 -8.26 12.08 -9.30
C ILE A 17 -7.17 11.05 -8.93
N LYS A 18 -6.28 10.72 -9.87
CA LYS A 18 -5.22 9.72 -9.64
C LYS A 18 -4.29 10.06 -8.47
N VAL A 19 -3.86 11.32 -8.38
CA VAL A 19 -2.89 11.78 -7.38
C VAL A 19 -3.53 11.74 -5.99
N ARG A 20 -4.80 12.17 -5.91
CA ARG A 20 -5.59 12.11 -4.67
C ARG A 20 -5.84 10.68 -4.23
N PHE A 21 -6.16 9.79 -5.16
CA PHE A 21 -6.40 8.38 -4.89
C PHE A 21 -5.14 7.70 -4.32
N PHE A 22 -4.00 7.80 -4.99
CA PHE A 22 -2.75 7.18 -4.51
C PHE A 22 -2.30 7.74 -3.17
N SER A 23 -2.44 9.05 -2.97
CA SER A 23 -2.14 9.69 -1.68
C SER A 23 -3.01 9.13 -0.56
N TYR A 24 -4.32 9.07 -0.78
CA TYR A 24 -5.27 8.51 0.19
C TYR A 24 -4.99 7.03 0.45
N PHE A 25 -4.75 6.24 -0.59
CA PHE A 25 -4.47 4.81 -0.46
C PHE A 25 -3.20 4.55 0.34
N THR A 26 -2.12 5.28 0.06
CA THR A 26 -0.86 5.18 0.83
C THR A 26 -1.09 5.55 2.30
N ASP A 27 -1.82 6.63 2.57
CA ASP A 27 -2.18 7.03 3.93
C ASP A 27 -3.03 5.96 4.65
N MET A 28 -3.95 5.31 3.94
CA MET A 28 -4.77 4.23 4.50
C MET A 28 -3.93 3.03 4.95
N VAL A 29 -2.94 2.61 4.14
CA VAL A 29 -2.04 1.50 4.53
C VAL A 29 -1.20 1.85 5.77
N ILE A 30 -0.70 3.10 5.84
CA ILE A 30 0.00 3.60 7.03
C ILE A 30 -0.90 3.54 8.26
N LEU A 31 -2.14 4.02 8.15
CA LEU A 31 -3.10 4.05 9.25
C LEU A 31 -3.51 2.65 9.70
N LEU A 32 -3.73 1.71 8.78
CA LEU A 32 -4.00 0.32 9.11
C LEU A 32 -2.82 -0.32 9.87
N SER A 33 -1.60 -0.08 9.41
CA SER A 33 -0.36 -0.55 10.04
C SER A 33 -0.21 -0.01 11.47
N LEU A 34 -0.40 1.30 11.66
CA LEU A 34 -0.36 1.94 12.98
C LEU A 34 -1.46 1.42 13.90
N THR A 35 -2.66 1.22 13.37
CA THR A 35 -3.79 0.68 14.15
C THR A 35 -3.49 -0.73 14.63
N THR A 36 -2.84 -1.57 13.83
CA THR A 36 -2.41 -2.91 14.24
C THR A 36 -1.40 -2.87 15.38
N ILE A 37 -0.40 -1.99 15.31
CA ILE A 37 0.59 -1.81 16.39
C ILE A 37 -0.11 -1.34 17.68
N MET A 38 -0.99 -0.36 17.58
CA MET A 38 -1.76 0.13 18.73
C MET A 38 -2.70 -0.95 19.30
N SER A 39 -3.27 -1.78 18.44
CA SER A 39 -4.10 -2.92 18.87
C SER A 39 -3.26 -3.96 19.64
N ALA A 40 -1.98 -4.14 19.26
CA ALA A 40 -1.05 -4.98 20.00
C ALA A 40 -0.88 -4.50 21.45
N LEU A 41 -0.67 -3.19 21.65
CA LEU A 41 -0.52 -2.59 22.99
C LEU A 41 -1.77 -2.80 23.87
N LEU A 42 -2.94 -2.93 23.24
CA LEU A 42 -4.22 -3.21 23.90
C LEU A 42 -4.52 -4.71 24.02
N ARG A 43 -3.56 -5.58 23.69
CA ARG A 43 -3.69 -7.05 23.65
C ARG A 43 -4.86 -7.53 22.79
N GLN A 44 -5.20 -6.80 21.74
CA GLN A 44 -6.20 -7.19 20.75
C GLN A 44 -5.53 -7.91 19.58
N GLY A 45 -6.29 -8.75 18.87
CA GLY A 45 -5.83 -9.40 17.62
C GLY A 45 -5.56 -8.39 16.49
N PRO A 46 -4.75 -8.75 15.47
CA PRO A 46 -4.53 -7.91 14.29
C PRO A 46 -5.73 -8.00 13.33
N PHE A 47 -6.90 -7.54 13.79
CA PHE A 47 -8.22 -7.81 13.20
C PHE A 47 -8.27 -7.69 11.67
N PHE A 48 -7.79 -6.58 11.11
CA PHE A 48 -7.84 -6.35 9.66
C PHE A 48 -7.06 -7.40 8.85
N TYR A 49 -5.91 -7.85 9.37
CA TYR A 49 -5.05 -8.83 8.72
C TYR A 49 -5.66 -10.23 8.83
N SER A 50 -6.20 -10.58 10.01
CA SER A 50 -6.94 -11.82 10.21
C SER A 50 -8.21 -11.89 9.35
N ALA A 51 -8.93 -10.77 9.21
CA ALA A 51 -10.12 -10.70 8.37
C ALA A 51 -9.81 -10.91 6.89
N SER A 52 -8.72 -10.33 6.38
CA SER A 52 -8.28 -10.57 5.01
C SER A 52 -7.96 -12.05 4.75
N LEU A 53 -7.24 -12.70 5.67
CA LEU A 53 -6.93 -14.12 5.58
C LEU A 53 -8.20 -14.97 5.59
N LEU A 54 -9.10 -14.74 6.54
CA LEU A 54 -10.34 -15.54 6.65
C LEU A 54 -11.23 -15.34 5.43
N TYR A 55 -11.29 -14.13 4.86
CA TYR A 55 -12.00 -13.90 3.60
C TYR A 55 -11.38 -14.71 2.45
N SER A 56 -10.05 -14.79 2.35
CA SER A 56 -9.39 -15.58 1.30
C SER A 56 -9.63 -17.10 1.44
N ILE A 57 -9.87 -17.58 2.66
CA ILE A 57 -10.22 -18.99 2.91
C ILE A 57 -11.71 -19.23 2.60
N GLY A 58 -12.58 -18.28 2.94
CA GLY A 58 -13.99 -18.30 2.56
C GLY A 58 -14.89 -17.51 3.50
N LEU A 59 -16.01 -16.99 2.97
CA LEU A 59 -16.93 -16.10 3.71
C LEU A 59 -17.46 -16.69 5.02
N GLN A 60 -17.64 -18.01 5.10
CA GLN A 60 -18.09 -18.67 6.33
C GLN A 60 -17.09 -18.50 7.48
N GLN A 61 -15.79 -18.45 7.18
CA GLN A 61 -14.74 -18.31 8.18
C GLN A 61 -14.73 -16.93 8.83
N LEU A 62 -15.29 -15.90 8.19
CA LEU A 62 -15.42 -14.56 8.79
C LEU A 62 -16.32 -14.56 10.03
N THR A 63 -17.23 -15.52 10.16
CA THR A 63 -18.10 -15.64 11.35
C THR A 63 -17.34 -15.96 12.63
N THR A 64 -16.10 -16.45 12.51
CA THR A 64 -15.21 -16.72 13.66
C THR A 64 -14.61 -15.44 14.26
N LEU A 65 -14.70 -14.31 13.56
CA LEU A 65 -14.19 -13.04 14.07
C LEU A 65 -15.10 -12.47 15.15
N SER A 66 -14.50 -12.12 16.28
CA SER A 66 -15.20 -11.43 17.36
C SER A 66 -15.66 -10.03 16.91
N VAL A 67 -16.97 -9.79 17.02
CA VAL A 67 -17.58 -8.46 16.84
C VAL A 67 -16.96 -7.44 17.79
N GLN A 68 -16.57 -7.85 18.99
CA GLN A 68 -15.91 -7.00 19.96
C GLN A 68 -14.52 -6.55 19.46
N SER A 69 -13.72 -7.48 18.93
CA SER A 69 -12.41 -7.14 18.33
C SER A 69 -12.54 -6.25 17.10
N ALA A 70 -13.58 -6.46 16.28
CA ALA A 70 -13.91 -5.59 15.15
C ALA A 70 -14.23 -4.15 15.61
N ALA A 71 -15.08 -4.02 16.64
CA ALA A 71 -15.46 -2.73 17.19
C ALA A 71 -14.26 -1.99 17.78
N TYR A 72 -13.41 -2.67 18.55
CA TYR A 72 -12.18 -2.08 19.09
C TYR A 72 -11.25 -1.59 17.98
N PHE A 73 -10.98 -2.43 16.98
CA PHE A 73 -10.13 -2.04 15.85
C PHE A 73 -10.71 -0.82 15.13
N TYR A 74 -12.02 -0.79 14.89
CA TYR A 74 -12.67 0.34 14.22
C TYR A 74 -12.61 1.64 15.04
N ILE A 75 -12.81 1.57 16.36
CA ILE A 75 -12.69 2.74 17.25
C ILE A 75 -11.26 3.27 17.23
N VAL A 76 -10.27 2.41 17.42
CA VAL A 76 -8.85 2.79 17.42
C VAL A 76 -8.45 3.37 16.06
N PHE A 77 -8.84 2.72 14.96
CA PHE A 77 -8.62 3.19 13.61
C PHE A 77 -9.21 4.58 13.39
N THR A 78 -10.46 4.78 13.81
CA THR A 78 -11.17 6.06 13.64
C THR A 78 -10.48 7.19 14.40
N VAL A 79 -10.05 6.95 15.64
CA VAL A 79 -9.35 7.95 16.46
C VAL A 79 -8.01 8.32 15.84
N ILE A 80 -7.19 7.32 15.46
CA ILE A 80 -5.87 7.54 14.84
C ILE A 80 -6.03 8.25 13.50
N SER A 81 -6.94 7.78 12.64
CA SER A 81 -7.17 8.32 11.31
C SER A 81 -7.73 9.75 11.35
N THR A 82 -8.68 10.03 12.24
CA THR A 82 -9.20 11.39 12.44
C THR A 82 -8.09 12.33 12.90
N THR A 83 -7.26 11.91 13.85
CA THR A 83 -6.12 12.70 14.33
C THR A 83 -5.13 12.96 13.20
N TYR A 84 -4.77 11.93 12.43
CA TYR A 84 -3.84 12.04 11.30
C TYR A 84 -4.36 12.99 10.22
N TYR A 85 -5.63 12.87 9.82
CA TYR A 85 -6.23 13.74 8.81
C TYR A 85 -6.57 15.15 9.32
N PHE A 86 -6.70 15.35 10.63
CA PHE A 86 -6.87 16.68 11.21
C PHE A 86 -5.66 17.58 10.94
N PHE A 87 -4.45 17.02 10.97
CA PHE A 87 -3.22 17.77 10.66
C PHE A 87 -2.95 17.94 9.16
N GLU A 88 -3.71 17.29 8.30
CA GLU A 88 -3.53 17.33 6.84
C GLU A 88 -3.57 18.78 6.27
N PRO A 89 -4.52 19.65 6.66
CA PRO A 89 -4.56 21.04 6.18
C PRO A 89 -3.60 21.97 6.93
N LEU A 90 -3.01 21.52 8.04
CA LEU A 90 -2.23 22.34 8.98
C LEU A 90 -0.74 22.41 8.64
N LYS A 91 -0.38 22.73 7.39
CA LYS A 91 1.00 22.84 6.82
C LYS A 91 1.91 21.60 6.95
N ILE A 92 1.62 20.67 7.86
CA ILE A 92 2.35 19.43 8.10
C ILE A 92 2.06 18.45 6.95
N GLY A 93 0.81 18.38 6.50
CA GLY A 93 0.37 17.44 5.47
C GLY A 93 0.47 15.98 5.94
N THR A 94 -0.16 15.07 5.21
CA THR A 94 0.02 13.63 5.42
C THR A 94 1.22 13.11 4.62
N ILE A 95 1.72 11.92 4.97
CA ILE A 95 2.81 11.26 4.25
C ILE A 95 2.45 11.07 2.77
N GLY A 96 1.24 10.58 2.48
CA GLY A 96 0.73 10.48 1.11
C GLY A 96 0.77 11.83 0.40
N ASN A 97 0.27 12.90 1.04
CA ASN A 97 0.26 14.23 0.43
C ASN A 97 1.68 14.72 0.14
N ARG A 98 2.66 14.40 0.99
CA ARG A 98 4.08 14.75 0.76
C ARG A 98 4.69 13.98 -0.41
N ILE A 99 4.43 12.68 -0.53
CA ILE A 99 4.92 11.85 -1.64
C ILE A 99 4.35 12.36 -2.98
N PHE A 100 3.09 12.76 -2.98
CA PHE A 100 2.37 13.16 -4.19
C PHE A 100 2.26 14.68 -4.39
N ASN A 101 2.99 15.49 -3.61
CA ASN A 101 2.97 16.96 -3.63
C ASN A 101 1.55 17.56 -3.63
N ILE A 102 0.67 17.03 -2.78
CA ILE A 102 -0.68 17.57 -2.56
C ILE A 102 -0.62 18.60 -1.44
N LYS A 103 -1.24 19.76 -1.68
CA LYS A 103 -1.44 20.82 -0.69
C LYS A 103 -2.93 21.07 -0.54
N ILE A 104 -3.38 21.22 0.70
CA ILE A 104 -4.75 21.63 0.99
C ILE A 104 -4.75 23.14 1.23
N GLY A 105 -5.44 23.85 0.34
CA GLY A 105 -5.76 25.26 0.49
C GLY A 105 -7.16 25.46 1.07
N PHE A 106 -7.46 26.71 1.41
CA PHE A 106 -8.75 27.10 1.93
C PHE A 106 -9.17 28.43 1.28
N ASP A 107 -10.44 28.54 0.88
CA ASP A 107 -11.01 29.80 0.40
C ASP A 107 -11.21 30.76 1.57
N ASP A 108 -10.42 31.83 1.64
CA ASP A 108 -10.42 32.81 2.73
C ASP A 108 -11.83 33.38 3.01
N ARG A 109 -12.73 33.40 2.02
CA ARG A 109 -14.12 33.85 2.19
C ARG A 109 -14.96 32.96 3.08
N LYS A 110 -14.55 31.72 3.33
CA LYS A 110 -15.31 30.73 4.12
C LYS A 110 -14.67 30.41 5.47
N LYS A 111 -13.77 31.26 5.98
CA LYS A 111 -12.83 30.91 7.08
C LYS A 111 -13.46 30.75 8.47
N SER A 112 -14.74 31.09 8.63
CA SER A 112 -15.45 30.87 9.89
C SER A 112 -15.41 29.39 10.32
N ASN A 113 -15.16 29.15 11.60
CA ASN A 113 -15.10 27.81 12.21
C ASN A 113 -14.14 26.83 11.51
N LEU A 114 -12.98 27.32 11.04
CA LEU A 114 -12.00 26.52 10.29
C LEU A 114 -11.60 25.23 11.03
N ARG A 115 -11.33 25.29 12.34
CA ARG A 115 -10.96 24.09 13.13
C ARG A 115 -12.05 23.02 13.13
N LEU A 116 -13.31 23.42 13.31
CA LEU A 116 -14.45 22.50 13.25
C LEU A 116 -14.61 21.90 11.85
N LYS A 117 -14.42 22.70 10.79
CA LYS A 117 -14.47 22.23 9.40
C LYS A 117 -13.36 21.23 9.10
N ILE A 118 -12.15 21.47 9.61
CA ILE A 118 -11.02 20.53 9.51
C ILE A 118 -11.35 19.23 10.24
N PHE A 119 -11.90 19.31 11.45
CA PHE A 119 -12.32 18.14 12.22
C PHE A 119 -13.39 17.31 11.50
N ILE A 120 -14.46 17.94 11.02
CA ILE A 120 -15.52 17.27 10.26
C ILE A 120 -14.93 16.62 9.00
N ARG A 121 -14.07 17.32 8.27
CA ARG A 121 -13.40 16.76 7.09
C ARG A 121 -12.55 15.54 7.46
N ALA A 122 -11.80 15.60 8.55
CA ALA A 122 -10.98 14.49 9.02
C ALA A 122 -11.83 13.27 9.39
N LEU A 123 -12.95 13.48 10.09
CA LEU A 123 -13.90 12.44 10.49
C LEU A 123 -14.59 11.78 9.27
N LEU A 124 -14.97 12.57 8.27
CA LEU A 124 -15.55 12.03 7.03
C LEU A 124 -14.50 11.24 6.23
N LYS A 125 -13.25 11.73 6.20
CA LYS A 125 -12.14 11.10 5.48
C LYS A 125 -11.65 9.83 6.18
N SER A 126 -11.77 9.72 7.50
CA SER A 126 -11.36 8.55 8.27
C SER A 126 -12.27 7.34 8.05
N ASN A 127 -13.49 7.51 7.55
CA ASN A 127 -14.36 6.40 7.21
C ASN A 127 -14.33 6.15 5.69
N PRO A 128 -13.80 5.01 5.21
CA PRO A 128 -13.66 4.76 3.77
C PRO A 128 -14.97 4.79 2.98
N ILE A 129 -16.07 4.29 3.56
CA ILE A 129 -17.39 4.26 2.90
C ILE A 129 -17.93 5.67 2.75
N ILE A 130 -17.90 6.46 3.84
CA ILE A 130 -18.34 7.86 3.82
C ILE A 130 -17.48 8.68 2.86
N ASN A 131 -16.16 8.48 2.89
CA ASN A 131 -15.22 9.17 2.01
C ASN A 131 -15.41 8.80 0.53
N LEU A 132 -15.80 7.55 0.23
CA LEU A 132 -16.19 7.11 -1.12
C LEU A 132 -17.43 7.88 -1.60
N VAL A 133 -18.48 7.90 -0.77
CA VAL A 133 -19.73 8.60 -1.07
C VAL A 133 -19.48 10.11 -1.27
N ASP A 134 -18.69 10.72 -0.40
CA ASP A 134 -18.30 12.13 -0.50
C ASP A 134 -17.53 12.44 -1.81
N SER A 135 -16.75 11.47 -2.31
CA SER A 135 -15.97 11.59 -3.53
C SER A 135 -16.82 11.65 -4.80
N PHE A 136 -18.06 11.18 -4.80
CA PHE A 136 -18.98 11.38 -5.95
C PHE A 136 -19.26 12.86 -6.24
N GLY A 137 -19.00 13.76 -5.29
CA GLY A 137 -19.10 15.22 -5.51
C GLY A 137 -18.21 15.73 -6.64
N ILE A 138 -17.15 15.00 -6.99
CA ILE A 138 -16.22 15.33 -8.07
C ILE A 138 -16.96 15.43 -9.43
N PHE A 139 -17.93 14.55 -9.69
CA PHE A 139 -18.70 14.55 -10.93
C PHE A 139 -19.54 15.81 -11.12
N ARG A 140 -19.93 16.47 -10.02
CA ARG A 140 -20.71 17.72 -10.05
C ARG A 140 -19.83 18.96 -10.22
N ASN A 141 -18.52 18.88 -9.92
CA ASN A 141 -17.61 20.03 -9.97
C ASN A 141 -16.36 19.73 -10.82
N LYS A 142 -16.58 19.60 -12.13
CA LYS A 142 -15.58 19.15 -13.13
C LYS A 142 -14.29 19.98 -13.17
N LYS A 143 -14.36 21.29 -12.88
CA LYS A 143 -13.21 22.20 -12.95
C LYS A 143 -12.21 22.01 -11.81
N LEU A 144 -12.69 21.89 -10.57
CA LEU A 144 -11.84 21.82 -9.37
C LEU A 144 -11.75 20.40 -8.78
N LEU A 145 -12.56 19.47 -9.29
CA LEU A 145 -12.65 18.08 -8.84
C LEU A 145 -12.84 17.98 -7.31
N LEU A 146 -13.74 18.79 -6.74
CA LEU A 146 -13.93 18.83 -5.29
C LEU A 146 -14.94 17.78 -4.83
N LYS A 147 -14.67 17.17 -3.67
CA LYS A 147 -15.66 16.36 -2.95
C LYS A 147 -16.81 17.25 -2.44
N TYR A 148 -17.92 16.63 -2.04
CA TYR A 148 -19.07 17.40 -1.50
C TYR A 148 -18.68 18.19 -0.25
N SER A 149 -18.01 17.55 0.70
CA SER A 149 -17.56 18.14 1.96
C SER A 149 -16.55 19.27 1.74
N ASP A 150 -15.56 19.05 0.87
CA ASP A 150 -14.54 20.03 0.51
C ASP A 150 -15.18 21.30 -0.10
N ARG A 151 -16.12 21.14 -1.03
CA ARG A 151 -16.83 22.26 -1.66
C ARG A 151 -17.65 23.06 -0.64
N ARG A 152 -18.41 22.36 0.22
CA ARG A 152 -19.25 23.01 1.24
C ARG A 152 -18.40 23.80 2.21
N SER A 153 -17.32 23.19 2.69
CA SER A 153 -16.41 23.77 3.68
C SER A 153 -15.42 24.78 3.12
N GLY A 154 -15.21 24.83 1.80
CA GLY A 154 -14.28 25.76 1.15
C GLY A 154 -12.84 25.25 1.05
N PHE A 155 -12.61 23.95 1.16
CA PHE A 155 -11.29 23.35 0.96
C PHE A 155 -10.97 23.19 -0.53
N LEU A 156 -9.70 23.39 -0.86
CA LEU A 156 -9.15 23.19 -2.19
C LEU A 156 -8.01 22.17 -2.08
N VAL A 157 -7.98 21.20 -2.99
CA VAL A 157 -6.92 20.20 -3.04
C VAL A 157 -6.08 20.48 -4.29
N LEU A 158 -4.86 20.95 -4.05
CA LEU A 158 -3.98 21.52 -5.06
C LEU A 158 -2.68 20.73 -5.19
N THR A 159 -2.00 20.85 -6.32
CA THR A 159 -0.68 20.29 -6.55
C THR A 159 0.17 21.22 -7.39
N GLU A 160 1.50 21.10 -7.25
CA GLU A 160 2.46 21.86 -8.07
C GLU A 160 2.57 21.31 -9.50
N LYS A 161 2.40 19.99 -9.67
CA LYS A 161 2.41 19.32 -10.98
C LYS A 161 1.52 18.09 -10.93
N ASN A 162 0.55 18.03 -11.85
CA ASN A 162 -0.35 16.88 -12.01
C ASN A 162 0.28 15.64 -12.66
N GLN A 163 1.58 15.67 -12.96
CA GLN A 163 2.31 14.55 -13.54
C GLN A 163 2.78 13.56 -12.47
N LEU A 164 2.45 12.30 -12.67
CA LEU A 164 2.88 11.19 -11.84
C LEU A 164 4.27 10.72 -12.29
N SER A 165 5.23 10.69 -11.35
CA SER A 165 6.56 10.13 -11.62
C SER A 165 6.64 8.70 -11.11
N VAL A 166 7.26 7.79 -11.88
CA VAL A 166 7.50 6.40 -11.46
C VAL A 166 8.22 6.32 -10.12
N ARG A 167 9.19 7.21 -9.86
CA ARG A 167 9.88 7.29 -8.56
C ARG A 167 8.91 7.43 -7.37
N ARG A 168 7.86 8.23 -7.50
CA ARG A 168 6.84 8.40 -6.44
C ARG A 168 6.00 7.15 -6.26
N LEU A 169 5.70 6.44 -7.35
CA LEU A 169 5.02 5.15 -7.29
C LEU A 169 5.89 4.11 -6.60
N ILE A 170 7.19 4.03 -6.93
CA ILE A 170 8.14 3.15 -6.24
C ILE A 170 8.12 3.45 -4.74
N VAL A 171 8.29 4.71 -4.32
CA VAL A 171 8.26 5.09 -2.90
C VAL A 171 6.93 4.72 -2.23
N ALA A 172 5.80 4.92 -2.91
CA ALA A 172 4.49 4.50 -2.39
C ALA A 172 4.41 2.98 -2.24
N SER A 173 4.87 2.21 -3.24
CA SER A 173 4.92 0.75 -3.20
C SER A 173 5.80 0.22 -2.08
N PHE A 174 6.95 0.85 -1.81
CA PHE A 174 7.79 0.52 -0.65
C PHE A 174 7.01 0.63 0.66
N LEU A 175 6.29 1.74 0.86
CA LEU A 175 5.47 1.92 2.07
C LEU A 175 4.30 0.94 2.12
N ILE A 176 3.65 0.71 0.99
CA ILE A 176 2.50 -0.19 0.89
C ILE A 176 2.91 -1.63 1.22
N TYR A 177 4.11 -2.07 0.79
CA TYR A 177 4.64 -3.41 1.03
C TYR A 177 5.24 -3.58 2.44
N TYR A 178 6.22 -2.74 2.81
CA TYR A 178 6.99 -2.99 4.03
C TYR A 178 6.30 -2.53 5.32
N LEU A 179 5.40 -1.53 5.31
CA LEU A 179 4.77 -1.10 6.56
C LEU A 179 3.86 -2.17 7.17
N PRO A 180 3.01 -2.87 6.39
CA PRO A 180 2.23 -3.97 6.92
C PRO A 180 3.08 -5.10 7.52
N LEU A 181 4.18 -5.46 6.85
CA LEU A 181 5.15 -6.43 7.35
C LEU A 181 5.75 -6.00 8.70
N ILE A 182 6.24 -4.75 8.78
CA ILE A 182 6.82 -4.17 10.01
C ILE A 182 5.77 -4.12 11.13
N ALA A 183 4.52 -3.81 10.81
CA ALA A 183 3.45 -3.75 11.79
C ALA A 183 3.14 -5.12 12.41
N ILE A 184 3.13 -6.19 11.60
CA ILE A 184 2.97 -7.56 12.09
C ILE A 184 4.18 -8.00 12.91
N LEU A 185 5.40 -7.69 12.45
CA LEU A 185 6.61 -7.97 13.20
C LEU A 185 6.58 -7.31 14.59
N ALA A 186 6.22 -6.02 14.65
CA ALA A 186 6.07 -5.29 15.91
C ALA A 186 4.94 -5.86 16.78
N TYR A 187 3.80 -6.23 16.17
CA TYR A 187 2.70 -6.89 16.86
C TYR A 187 3.15 -8.19 17.56
N ALA A 188 3.83 -9.06 16.82
CA ALA A 188 4.33 -10.34 17.33
C ALA A 188 5.38 -10.14 18.43
N GLY A 189 6.24 -9.13 18.29
CA GLY A 189 7.21 -8.74 19.31
C GLY A 189 6.57 -8.23 20.61
N ILE A 190 5.53 -7.41 20.54
CA ILE A 190 4.83 -6.85 21.71
C ILE A 190 4.09 -7.95 22.48
N ASN A 191 3.36 -8.82 21.77
CA ASN A 191 2.50 -9.82 22.41
C ASN A 191 3.22 -11.13 22.75
N GLY A 192 4.46 -11.32 22.29
CA GLY A 192 5.25 -12.52 22.54
C GLY A 192 4.68 -13.80 21.92
N ALA A 193 3.58 -13.69 21.18
CA ALA A 193 2.81 -14.77 20.60
C ALA A 193 2.54 -14.47 19.13
N VAL A 194 2.65 -15.53 18.32
CA VAL A 194 2.09 -15.53 16.97
C VAL A 194 0.56 -15.42 17.13
N PRO A 195 -0.13 -14.54 16.38
CA PRO A 195 -1.59 -14.52 16.42
C PRO A 195 -2.12 -15.95 16.22
N ASN A 196 -2.96 -16.42 17.14
CA ASN A 196 -3.54 -17.77 17.09
C ASN A 196 -4.38 -17.91 15.82
N LEU A 197 -3.74 -18.37 14.75
CA LEU A 197 -4.38 -18.75 13.51
C LEU A 197 -4.89 -20.17 13.70
N THR A 198 -6.05 -20.31 14.33
CA THR A 198 -6.79 -21.58 14.31
C THR A 198 -7.37 -21.77 12.91
N THR A 199 -6.57 -22.24 11.98
CA THR A 199 -7.00 -22.87 10.72
C THR A 199 -5.77 -23.48 10.06
N SER A 200 -5.78 -24.82 10.03
CA SER A 200 -5.02 -25.71 9.14
C SER A 200 -3.66 -25.21 8.65
N SER A 201 -2.62 -25.87 9.18
CA SER A 201 -1.34 -26.09 8.53
C SER A 201 -1.43 -26.21 6.99
N SER A 202 -1.33 -25.09 6.29
CA SER A 202 -0.45 -25.02 5.13
C SER A 202 0.82 -24.35 5.62
N THR A 203 1.57 -25.12 6.42
CA THR A 203 3.02 -24.97 6.39
C THR A 203 3.39 -24.99 4.91
N ALA A 204 3.75 -23.83 4.35
CA ALA A 204 4.71 -23.81 3.26
C ALA A 204 5.84 -24.72 3.76
N THR A 205 5.90 -25.90 3.16
CA THR A 205 6.80 -26.95 3.60
C THR A 205 8.19 -26.41 3.33
N VAL A 206 8.89 -26.00 4.40
CA VAL A 206 10.34 -25.80 4.33
C VAL A 206 10.89 -27.19 4.06
N TYR A 207 11.17 -27.47 2.78
CA TYR A 207 11.72 -28.74 2.34
C TYR A 207 13.15 -28.85 2.86
N LYS A 208 13.30 -29.38 4.08
CA LYS A 208 14.58 -29.93 4.53
C LYS A 208 14.75 -31.31 3.92
N THR A 209 15.54 -31.42 2.86
CA THR A 209 16.09 -32.70 2.41
C THR A 209 17.59 -32.71 2.67
N SER A 210 17.96 -33.29 3.80
CA SER A 210 19.34 -33.63 4.16
C SER A 210 19.85 -34.76 3.25
N ALA A 211 20.45 -34.42 2.10
CA ALA A 211 21.20 -35.36 1.29
C ALA A 211 22.29 -34.63 0.49
N PHE A 212 23.48 -34.55 1.08
CA PHE A 212 24.67 -34.03 0.42
C PHE A 212 25.24 -35.09 -0.54
N ASN A 213 25.58 -34.62 -1.75
CA ASN A 213 26.29 -35.28 -2.85
C ASN A 213 25.48 -36.11 -3.87
N THR A 214 25.70 -35.76 -5.14
CA THR A 214 25.18 -36.28 -6.44
C THR A 214 23.85 -35.75 -6.98
N HIS A 215 22.96 -35.18 -6.17
CA HIS A 215 21.68 -34.57 -6.63
C HIS A 215 21.68 -33.03 -6.70
N PHE A 216 22.83 -32.38 -6.51
CA PHE A 216 22.91 -30.92 -6.38
C PHE A 216 22.24 -30.15 -7.53
N PHE A 217 22.58 -30.44 -8.79
CA PHE A 217 22.01 -29.72 -9.93
C PHE A 217 20.52 -30.01 -10.17
N GLY A 218 20.07 -31.25 -9.91
CA GLY A 218 18.66 -31.63 -10.03
C GLY A 218 17.80 -30.99 -8.95
N ASN A 219 18.27 -31.02 -7.71
CA ASN A 219 17.60 -30.41 -6.57
C ASN A 219 17.61 -28.88 -6.69
N PHE A 220 18.76 -28.27 -7.03
CA PHE A 220 18.86 -26.83 -7.28
C PHE A 220 17.89 -26.37 -8.36
N TYR A 221 17.83 -27.04 -9.51
CA TYR A 221 16.91 -26.67 -10.58
C TYR A 221 15.44 -26.83 -10.19
N SER A 222 15.09 -27.89 -9.45
CA SER A 222 13.73 -28.07 -8.94
C SER A 222 13.35 -27.01 -7.91
N THR A 223 14.26 -26.66 -7.01
CA THR A 223 14.06 -25.64 -5.96
C THR A 223 13.90 -24.25 -6.59
N VAL A 224 14.79 -23.87 -7.53
CA VAL A 224 14.66 -22.62 -8.30
C VAL A 224 13.32 -22.54 -9.02
N ARG A 225 12.86 -23.63 -9.66
CA ARG A 225 11.58 -23.63 -10.39
C ARG A 225 10.39 -23.39 -9.46
N VAL A 226 10.38 -24.01 -8.28
CA VAL A 226 9.29 -23.86 -7.30
C VAL A 226 9.30 -22.43 -6.74
N ILE A 227 10.46 -21.93 -6.32
CA ILE A 227 10.61 -20.56 -5.80
C ILE A 227 10.16 -19.53 -6.85
N LEU A 228 10.64 -19.68 -8.09
CA LEU A 228 10.24 -18.82 -9.19
C LEU A 228 8.73 -18.86 -9.44
N TYR A 229 8.11 -20.05 -9.42
CA TYR A 229 6.67 -20.15 -9.64
C TYR A 229 5.89 -19.43 -8.54
N ASN A 230 6.22 -19.68 -7.27
CA ASN A 230 5.53 -19.07 -6.13
C ASN A 230 5.72 -17.54 -6.11
N ASN A 231 6.94 -17.07 -6.33
CA ASN A 231 7.25 -15.65 -6.30
C ASN A 231 6.68 -14.90 -7.50
N LEU A 232 6.65 -15.53 -8.69
CA LEU A 232 5.98 -14.96 -9.86
C LEU A 232 4.45 -14.97 -9.73
N ASP A 233 3.86 -16.00 -9.12
CA ASP A 233 2.42 -16.07 -8.86
C ASP A 233 1.99 -14.93 -7.92
N LEU A 234 2.72 -14.76 -6.82
CA LEU A 234 2.53 -13.61 -5.92
C LEU A 234 2.74 -12.27 -6.65
N CYS A 235 3.78 -12.15 -7.48
CA CYS A 235 3.94 -10.96 -8.32
C CYS A 235 2.72 -10.74 -9.23
N LEU A 236 2.16 -11.77 -9.86
CA LEU A 236 1.00 -11.66 -10.74
C LEU A 236 -0.25 -11.20 -9.98
N GLU A 237 -0.46 -11.69 -8.76
CA GLU A 237 -1.53 -11.23 -7.87
C GLU A 237 -1.36 -9.76 -7.46
N LEU A 238 -0.12 -9.32 -7.23
CA LEU A 238 0.21 -7.92 -6.93
C LEU A 238 0.12 -7.01 -8.18
N LEU A 239 0.46 -7.53 -9.36
CA LEU A 239 0.45 -6.83 -10.66
C LEU A 239 -0.97 -6.62 -11.19
N SER A 240 -1.84 -7.62 -11.08
CA SER A 240 -3.20 -7.63 -11.64
C SER A 240 -4.16 -6.65 -10.96
N GLY A 241 -3.69 -5.93 -9.92
CA GLY A 241 -4.45 -5.10 -9.00
C GLY A 241 -5.23 -3.89 -9.53
N GLY A 242 -4.93 -3.24 -10.66
CA GLY A 242 -5.76 -2.14 -11.21
C GLY A 242 -6.34 -1.11 -10.17
N ILE A 243 -7.47 -0.45 -10.43
CA ILE A 243 -8.22 0.28 -9.37
C ILE A 243 -9.19 -0.67 -8.65
N PHE A 244 -9.90 -1.49 -9.42
CA PHE A 244 -10.98 -2.34 -8.92
C PHE A 244 -10.45 -3.59 -8.19
N PHE A 245 -9.18 -3.94 -8.39
CA PHE A 245 -8.52 -5.08 -7.73
C PHE A 245 -7.48 -4.64 -6.67
N MET A 246 -7.38 -3.34 -6.35
CA MET A 246 -6.50 -2.84 -5.27
C MET A 246 -6.91 -3.40 -3.92
N LEU A 247 -8.21 -3.71 -3.75
CA LEU A 247 -8.71 -4.40 -2.58
C LEU A 247 -8.15 -5.84 -2.54
N PRO A 248 -8.31 -6.69 -3.57
CA PRO A 248 -7.59 -7.96 -3.70
C PRO A 248 -6.08 -7.89 -3.44
N SER A 249 -5.34 -6.99 -4.10
CA SER A 249 -3.89 -6.87 -3.85
C SER A 249 -3.57 -6.43 -2.43
N LEU A 250 -4.41 -5.58 -1.80
CA LEU A 250 -4.29 -5.25 -0.38
C LEU A 250 -4.56 -6.47 0.51
N MET A 251 -5.54 -7.30 0.15
CA MET A 251 -5.85 -8.52 0.89
C MET A 251 -4.70 -9.51 0.82
N VAL A 252 -4.19 -9.79 -0.38
CA VAL A 252 -2.99 -10.61 -0.62
C VAL A 252 -1.83 -10.05 0.20
N LEU A 253 -1.58 -8.74 0.14
CA LEU A 253 -0.50 -8.10 0.88
C LEU A 253 -0.67 -8.22 2.40
N THR A 254 -1.87 -8.03 2.94
CA THR A 254 -2.12 -8.19 4.38
C THR A 254 -2.00 -9.64 4.83
N THR A 255 -2.43 -10.59 3.99
CA THR A 255 -2.31 -12.02 4.26
C THR A 255 -0.84 -12.44 4.22
N SER A 256 -0.09 -12.04 3.19
CA SER A 256 1.35 -12.27 3.06
C SER A 256 2.12 -11.66 4.23
N SER A 257 1.82 -10.41 4.58
CA SER A 257 2.44 -9.72 5.71
C SER A 257 2.19 -10.42 7.05
N LEU A 258 1.03 -11.06 7.21
CA LEU A 258 0.71 -11.84 8.41
C LEU A 258 1.64 -13.07 8.51
N PHE A 259 1.82 -13.82 7.42
CA PHE A 259 2.68 -15.00 7.40
C PHE A 259 4.17 -14.66 7.43
N GLU A 260 4.62 -13.76 6.56
CA GLU A 260 6.01 -13.32 6.46
C GLU A 260 6.46 -12.61 7.75
N GLY A 261 5.65 -11.70 8.30
CA GLY A 261 5.99 -10.94 9.50
C GLY A 261 6.11 -11.82 10.74
N VAL A 262 5.24 -12.82 10.86
CA VAL A 262 5.31 -13.85 11.90
C VAL A 262 6.57 -14.71 11.74
N SER A 263 6.84 -15.18 10.53
CA SER A 263 8.01 -16.02 10.25
C SER A 263 9.31 -15.26 10.54
N MET A 264 9.39 -14.02 10.08
CA MET A 264 10.51 -13.11 10.35
C MET A 264 10.72 -12.90 11.85
N TYR A 265 9.65 -12.72 12.64
CA TYR A 265 9.74 -12.64 14.10
C TYR A 265 10.36 -13.90 14.71
N VAL A 266 9.90 -15.09 14.29
CA VAL A 266 10.42 -16.37 14.79
C VAL A 266 11.91 -16.53 14.47
N PHE A 267 12.34 -16.22 13.24
CA PHE A 267 13.75 -16.27 12.85
C PHE A 267 14.60 -15.27 13.65
N LEU A 268 14.12 -14.03 13.82
CA LEU A 268 14.82 -13.01 14.62
C LEU A 268 14.95 -13.42 16.09
N LYS A 269 13.93 -14.06 16.66
CA LYS A 269 13.97 -14.60 18.02
C LYS A 269 14.92 -15.79 18.15
N GLY A 270 14.99 -16.64 17.12
CA GLY A 270 15.90 -17.80 17.07
C GLY A 270 17.38 -17.42 16.95
N GLY A 271 17.69 -16.24 16.41
CA GLY A 271 19.04 -15.70 16.37
C GLY A 271 19.22 -14.70 15.21
N PRO A 272 19.51 -13.41 15.47
CA PRO A 272 19.68 -12.40 14.43
C PRO A 272 20.76 -12.74 13.39
N ASN A 273 21.80 -13.46 13.83
CA ASN A 273 22.90 -13.90 12.96
C ASN A 273 22.46 -14.96 11.94
N LEU A 274 21.49 -15.82 12.29
CA LEU A 274 20.95 -16.82 11.37
C LEU A 274 20.08 -16.13 10.31
N PHE A 275 19.23 -15.20 10.74
CA PHE A 275 18.43 -14.39 9.82
C PHE A 275 19.31 -13.58 8.84
N ALA A 276 20.36 -12.94 9.32
CA ALA A 276 21.25 -12.15 8.48
C ALA A 276 22.04 -12.97 7.45
N LYS A 277 22.37 -14.24 7.77
CA LYS A 277 23.18 -15.10 6.91
C LYS A 277 22.37 -15.98 5.96
N SER A 278 21.17 -16.37 6.38
CA SER A 278 20.39 -17.43 5.71
C SER A 278 19.00 -17.00 5.27
N VAL A 279 18.59 -15.75 5.51
CA VAL A 279 17.25 -15.24 5.11
C VAL A 279 17.37 -13.90 4.38
N LEU A 280 18.18 -12.98 4.91
CA LEU A 280 18.33 -11.63 4.34
C LEU A 280 18.86 -11.59 2.88
N PRO A 281 19.81 -12.46 2.46
CA PRO A 281 20.37 -12.42 1.11
C PRO A 281 19.36 -12.65 -0.02
N GLU A 282 18.42 -13.59 0.16
CA GLU A 282 17.33 -13.86 -0.79
C GLU A 282 16.13 -12.92 -0.57
N PHE A 283 15.81 -12.61 0.69
CA PHE A 283 14.66 -11.77 1.01
C PHE A 283 14.75 -10.38 0.37
N PHE A 284 15.95 -9.79 0.29
CA PHE A 284 16.14 -8.46 -0.27
C PHE A 284 15.75 -8.35 -1.76
N PRO A 285 16.35 -9.12 -2.69
CA PRO A 285 15.96 -9.07 -4.10
C PRO A 285 14.50 -9.48 -4.32
N GLU A 286 13.97 -10.47 -3.61
CA GLU A 286 12.57 -10.91 -3.78
C GLU A 286 11.56 -9.85 -3.38
N THR A 287 11.74 -9.27 -2.18
CA THR A 287 10.83 -8.24 -1.70
C THR A 287 10.92 -6.95 -2.51
N LEU A 288 12.09 -6.62 -3.05
CA LEU A 288 12.21 -5.56 -4.06
C LEU A 288 11.48 -5.90 -5.36
N GLY A 289 11.49 -7.17 -5.77
CA GLY A 289 10.65 -7.69 -6.85
C GLY A 289 9.17 -7.42 -6.60
N TYR A 290 8.66 -7.73 -5.40
CA TYR A 290 7.27 -7.44 -5.01
C TYR A 290 6.95 -5.93 -5.00
N VAL A 291 7.89 -5.09 -4.56
CA VAL A 291 7.73 -3.63 -4.67
C VAL A 291 7.62 -3.17 -6.13
N MET A 292 8.37 -3.79 -7.06
CA MET A 292 8.22 -3.51 -8.49
C MET A 292 6.90 -4.03 -9.06
N ALA A 293 6.44 -5.20 -8.63
CA ALA A 293 5.14 -5.74 -8.98
C ALA A 293 4.00 -4.77 -8.58
N LEU A 294 4.01 -4.33 -7.32
CA LEU A 294 3.08 -3.30 -6.82
C LEU A 294 3.21 -1.99 -7.60
N THR A 295 4.43 -1.55 -7.91
CA THR A 295 4.66 -0.32 -8.69
C THR A 295 3.99 -0.40 -10.06
N PHE A 296 4.10 -1.54 -10.73
CA PHE A 296 3.41 -1.74 -12.01
C PHE A 296 1.88 -1.83 -11.83
N GLY A 297 1.40 -2.48 -10.76
CA GLY A 297 -0.02 -2.43 -10.37
C GLY A 297 -0.52 -0.98 -10.26
N LEU A 298 0.21 -0.12 -9.55
CA LEU A 298 -0.10 1.32 -9.44
C LEU A 298 -0.05 2.04 -10.80
N ILE A 299 0.84 1.65 -11.71
CA ILE A 299 0.87 2.19 -13.08
C ILE A 299 -0.43 1.82 -13.81
N LEU A 300 -0.88 0.56 -13.75
CA LEU A 300 -2.16 0.16 -14.33
C LEU A 300 -3.34 0.92 -13.72
N SER A 301 -3.39 1.05 -12.39
CA SER A 301 -4.41 1.87 -11.72
C SER A 301 -4.39 3.31 -12.21
N SER A 302 -3.20 3.86 -12.50
CA SER A 302 -3.07 5.24 -12.97
C SER A 302 -3.71 5.45 -14.35
N VAL A 303 -3.65 4.45 -15.23
CA VAL A 303 -4.30 4.48 -16.55
C VAL A 303 -5.82 4.51 -16.39
N VAL A 304 -6.37 3.66 -15.51
CA VAL A 304 -7.82 3.66 -15.24
C VAL A 304 -8.26 4.97 -14.57
N LEU A 305 -7.45 5.53 -13.64
CA LEU A 305 -7.78 6.79 -12.96
C LEU A 305 -7.69 7.97 -13.92
N ASP A 306 -6.75 7.93 -14.87
CA ASP A 306 -6.64 8.91 -15.94
C ASP A 306 -7.83 8.83 -16.89
N PHE A 307 -8.33 7.63 -17.21
CA PHE A 307 -9.55 7.46 -17.99
C PHE A 307 -10.74 8.14 -17.29
N LEU A 308 -10.93 7.90 -15.99
CA LEU A 308 -11.98 8.56 -15.20
C LEU A 308 -11.79 10.08 -15.16
N ASN A 309 -10.55 10.55 -14.98
CA ASN A 309 -10.24 11.97 -14.94
C ASN A 309 -10.51 12.66 -16.30
N SER A 310 -10.16 11.99 -17.39
CA SER A 310 -10.44 12.41 -18.77
C SER A 310 -11.94 12.48 -19.05
N TYR A 311 -12.69 11.46 -18.63
CA TYR A 311 -14.15 11.45 -18.74
C TYR A 311 -14.80 12.62 -17.98
N VAL A 312 -14.40 12.87 -16.73
CA VAL A 312 -14.95 13.97 -15.92
C VAL A 312 -14.62 15.34 -16.53
N ARG A 313 -13.43 15.51 -17.09
CA ARG A 313 -12.97 16.78 -17.67
C ARG A 313 -13.38 16.99 -19.13
N GLY A 314 -13.80 15.94 -19.83
CA GLY A 314 -14.12 16.00 -21.26
C GLY A 314 -12.89 16.16 -22.15
N THR A 315 -11.76 15.57 -21.79
CA THR A 315 -10.55 15.58 -22.65
C THR A 315 -10.71 14.60 -23.81
N SER A 316 -10.03 14.85 -24.93
CA SER A 316 -10.09 13.95 -26.09
C SER A 316 -9.45 12.58 -25.80
N TYR A 317 -9.87 11.57 -26.56
CA TYR A 317 -9.29 10.23 -26.48
C TYR A 317 -7.80 10.22 -26.85
N GLU A 318 -7.40 11.02 -27.84
CA GLU A 318 -6.00 11.14 -28.29
C GLU A 318 -5.09 11.65 -27.16
N GLU A 319 -5.54 12.65 -26.40
CA GLU A 319 -4.80 13.18 -25.25
C GLU A 319 -4.69 12.14 -24.13
N PHE A 320 -5.77 11.41 -23.85
CA PHE A 320 -5.78 10.31 -22.89
C PHE A 320 -4.83 9.18 -23.31
N ALA A 321 -4.92 8.71 -24.55
CA ALA A 321 -4.11 7.64 -25.09
C ALA A 321 -2.63 8.02 -25.06
N GLY A 322 -2.27 9.22 -25.54
CA GLY A 322 -0.89 9.70 -25.55
C GLY A 322 -0.26 9.78 -24.16
N ASN A 323 -1.02 10.18 -23.13
CA ASN A 323 -0.56 10.20 -21.75
C ASN A 323 -0.42 8.78 -21.16
N SER A 324 -1.37 7.89 -21.45
CA SER A 324 -1.38 6.50 -20.98
C SER A 324 -0.24 5.68 -21.59
N THR A 325 0.03 5.82 -22.89
CA THR A 325 1.14 5.12 -23.54
C THR A 325 2.49 5.53 -22.95
N LYS A 326 2.66 6.81 -22.59
CA LYS A 326 3.92 7.31 -21.96
C LYS A 326 4.17 6.67 -20.60
N ILE A 327 3.14 6.49 -19.77
CA ILE A 327 3.31 5.85 -18.45
C ILE A 327 3.49 4.33 -18.58
N LEU A 328 2.77 3.68 -19.50
CA LEU A 328 2.90 2.25 -19.78
C LEU A 328 4.28 1.87 -20.32
N LYS A 329 4.87 2.69 -21.20
CA LYS A 329 6.27 2.49 -21.66
C LYS A 329 7.26 2.46 -20.49
N LYS A 330 7.03 3.27 -19.45
CA LYS A 330 7.86 3.22 -18.24
C LYS A 330 7.56 1.99 -17.38
N GLY A 331 6.31 1.52 -17.38
CA GLY A 331 5.91 0.27 -16.73
C GLY A 331 6.63 -0.96 -17.29
N PHE A 332 6.98 -0.97 -18.58
CA PHE A 332 7.77 -2.06 -19.16
C PHE A 332 9.14 -2.24 -18.49
N LEU A 333 9.85 -1.15 -18.19
CA LEU A 333 11.10 -1.19 -17.43
C LEU A 333 10.89 -1.76 -16.02
N VAL A 334 9.77 -1.43 -15.38
CA VAL A 334 9.41 -1.93 -14.05
C VAL A 334 9.20 -3.45 -14.07
N ILE A 335 8.55 -3.99 -15.11
CA ILE A 335 8.38 -5.44 -15.30
C ILE A 335 9.74 -6.12 -15.47
N ILE A 336 10.62 -5.59 -16.32
CA ILE A 336 11.96 -6.18 -16.53
C ILE A 336 12.72 -6.22 -15.20
N LEU A 337 12.68 -5.12 -14.43
CA LEU A 337 13.35 -5.05 -13.14
C LEU A 337 12.74 -6.04 -12.13
N MET A 338 11.41 -6.16 -12.10
CA MET A 338 10.70 -7.14 -11.27
C MET A 338 11.18 -8.56 -11.57
N VAL A 339 11.14 -9.00 -12.83
CA VAL A 339 11.55 -10.35 -13.22
C VAL A 339 13.02 -10.59 -12.87
N ALA A 340 13.91 -9.63 -13.17
CA ALA A 340 15.33 -9.76 -12.86
C ALA A 340 15.58 -9.93 -11.35
N LEU A 341 14.86 -9.19 -10.51
CA LEU A 341 14.96 -9.26 -9.06
C LEU A 341 14.44 -10.59 -8.50
N ILE A 342 13.28 -11.07 -8.99
CA ILE A 342 12.71 -12.37 -8.58
C ILE A 342 13.63 -13.52 -8.99
N VAL A 343 14.21 -13.48 -10.19
CA VAL A 343 15.19 -14.47 -10.64
C VAL A 343 16.45 -14.43 -9.79
N ALA A 344 16.97 -13.25 -9.47
CA ALA A 344 18.14 -13.12 -8.61
C ALA A 344 17.87 -13.69 -7.20
N GLY A 345 16.71 -13.38 -6.61
CA GLY A 345 16.28 -13.92 -5.32
C GLY A 345 16.19 -15.44 -5.31
N ALA A 346 15.47 -16.01 -6.28
CA ALA A 346 15.32 -17.46 -6.38
C ALA A 346 16.64 -18.21 -6.57
N LEU A 347 17.61 -17.62 -7.30
CA LEU A 347 18.94 -18.19 -7.45
C LEU A 347 19.74 -18.15 -6.14
N ILE A 348 19.59 -17.09 -5.35
CA ILE A 348 20.25 -16.95 -4.06
C ILE A 348 19.63 -17.91 -3.03
N GLU A 349 18.30 -17.95 -2.92
CA GLU A 349 17.59 -18.84 -1.99
C GLU A 349 17.94 -20.31 -2.28
N ALA A 350 17.84 -20.72 -3.55
CA ALA A 350 18.18 -22.09 -3.93
C ALA A 350 19.66 -22.44 -3.65
N TYR A 351 20.58 -21.46 -3.72
CA TYR A 351 21.97 -21.67 -3.36
C TYR A 351 22.15 -21.81 -1.83
N VAL A 352 21.49 -20.95 -1.05
CA VAL A 352 21.53 -21.00 0.42
C VAL A 352 20.95 -22.32 0.93
N ASP A 353 19.79 -22.72 0.44
CA ASP A 353 19.11 -23.97 0.81
C ASP A 353 19.91 -25.22 0.47
N THR A 354 20.69 -25.19 -0.61
CA THR A 354 21.47 -26.35 -1.05
C THR A 354 22.87 -26.43 -0.45
N THR A 355 23.39 -25.36 0.16
CA THR A 355 24.79 -25.30 0.62
C THR A 355 24.98 -24.95 2.10
N LEU A 356 24.02 -24.28 2.74
CA LEU A 356 24.16 -23.74 4.10
C LEU A 356 23.19 -24.32 5.13
N LEU A 357 22.21 -25.11 4.69
CA LEU A 357 21.24 -25.86 5.49
C LEU A 357 21.37 -27.37 5.24
#